data_AF-A0AAJ4A451-F1
#
_entry.id   AF-A0AAJ4A451-F1
#
_cell.length_a   1.000
_cell.length_b   1.000
_cell.length_c   1.000
_cell.angle_alpha   90.00
_cell.angle_beta   90.00
_cell.angle_gamma   90.00
#
_symmetry.space_group_name_H-M   'P 1'
#
loop_
_entity.id
_entity.type
_entity.pdbx_description
1 polymer ?
#
loop_
_entity_poly.entity_id
_entity_poly.type
_entity_poly.pdbx_seq_one_letter_code
_entity_poly.pdbx_strand_id
1 'polypeptide(L)'
;MVKKIVFFLLFCTLLNASEFEQNCLSCHGEDFKFNIIMKKYTLKYSSEERIKKAIFEYLKDPTYDKSILPLEYLKKFGIKKKSELDDKTLKKMIDIYYNKFNLSSKLY
;
A
#
# COMPACT_ATOMS: atom_id res chain seq x y z
N MET A 1 36.14 16.31 16.93
CA MET A 1 34.70 16.20 17.30
C MET A 1 33.76 16.49 16.12
N VAL A 2 34.08 17.47 15.25
CA VAL A 2 33.30 17.79 14.03
C VAL A 2 33.07 16.58 13.10
N LYS A 3 34.10 15.74 12.87
CA LYS A 3 33.96 14.53 12.03
C LYS A 3 32.91 13.53 12.54
N LYS A 4 32.73 13.39 13.86
CA LYS A 4 31.72 12.50 14.45
C LYS A 4 30.30 13.06 14.28
N ILE A 5 30.16 14.38 14.34
CA ILE A 5 28.89 15.09 14.13
C ILE A 5 28.43 14.95 12.67
N VAL A 6 29.35 15.08 11.71
CA VAL A 6 29.06 14.88 10.28
C VAL A 6 28.61 13.45 10.00
N PHE A 7 29.26 12.45 10.62
CA PHE A 7 28.89 11.04 10.46
C PHE A 7 27.51 10.74 11.07
N PHE A 8 27.18 11.36 12.21
CA PHE A 8 25.88 11.23 12.85
C PHE A 8 24.76 11.88 12.02
N LEU A 9 25.00 13.08 11.47
CA LEU A 9 24.05 13.77 10.58
C LEU A 9 23.78 12.96 9.29
N LEU A 10 24.81 12.35 8.70
CA LEU A 10 24.66 11.47 7.54
C LEU A 10 23.79 10.25 7.88
N PHE A 11 23.99 9.65 9.06
CA PHE A 11 23.21 8.50 9.51
C PHE A 11 21.73 8.82 9.72
N CYS A 12 21.39 10.02 10.22
CA CYS A 12 20.01 10.44 10.40
C CYS A 12 19.22 10.53 9.08
N THR A 13 19.87 10.83 7.95
CA THR A 13 19.19 10.89 6.65
C THR A 13 18.76 9.52 6.14
N LEU A 14 19.45 8.45 6.56
CA LEU A 14 19.17 7.07 6.15
C LEU A 14 17.99 6.43 6.90
N LEU A 15 17.55 7.03 8.02
CA LEU A 15 16.49 6.49 8.88
C LEU A 15 15.08 7.00 8.51
N ASN A 16 14.93 7.75 7.42
CA ASN A 16 13.62 8.25 6.99
C ASN A 16 12.84 7.15 6.26
N ALA A 17 12.06 6.38 7.01
CA ALA A 17 11.06 5.49 6.44
C ALA A 17 9.95 6.30 5.77
N SER A 18 9.53 5.91 4.57
CA SER A 18 8.43 6.57 3.86
C SER A 18 7.11 6.42 4.63
N GLU A 19 6.16 7.35 4.45
CA GLU A 19 4.83 7.23 5.06
C GLU A 19 4.14 5.90 4.70
N PHE A 20 4.42 5.37 3.50
CA PHE A 20 3.94 4.06 3.08
C PHE A 20 4.59 2.92 3.86
N GLU A 21 5.90 2.99 4.12
CA GLU A 21 6.59 2.02 4.99
C GLU A 21 5.98 2.01 6.40
N GLN A 22 5.77 3.18 6.98
CA GLN A 22 5.21 3.28 8.33
C GLN A 22 3.78 2.74 8.42
N ASN A 23 2.93 3.06 7.44
CA ASN A 23 1.50 2.73 7.51
C ASN A 23 1.15 1.36 6.92
N CYS A 24 1.94 0.84 5.97
CA CYS A 24 1.65 -0.42 5.29
C CYS A 24 2.68 -1.50 5.59
N LEU A 25 3.98 -1.19 5.57
CA LEU A 25 5.01 -2.22 5.77
C LEU A 25 5.22 -2.63 7.23
N SER A 26 4.77 -1.80 8.18
CA SER A 26 4.75 -2.19 9.61
C SER A 26 3.97 -3.49 9.86
N CYS A 27 2.91 -3.74 9.08
CA CYS A 27 2.13 -4.97 9.14
C CYS A 27 2.44 -5.95 7.99
N HIS A 28 2.89 -5.43 6.84
CA HIS A 28 3.21 -6.23 5.66
C HIS A 28 4.73 -6.24 5.45
N GLY A 29 5.38 -7.38 5.70
CA GLY A 29 6.81 -7.53 5.40
C GLY A 29 7.11 -7.32 3.90
N GLU A 30 8.40 -7.15 3.58
CA GLU A 30 8.87 -6.90 2.22
C GLU A 30 8.44 -7.99 1.21
N ASP A 31 8.22 -9.22 1.70
CA ASP A 31 7.76 -10.34 0.89
C ASP A 31 6.29 -10.28 0.46
N PHE A 32 5.50 -9.35 1.03
CA PHE A 32 4.10 -9.22 0.69
C PHE A 32 3.94 -8.85 -0.79
N LYS A 33 3.10 -9.60 -1.50
CA LYS A 33 2.95 -9.53 -2.96
C LYS A 33 2.07 -8.35 -3.40
N PHE A 34 2.44 -7.14 -2.98
CA PHE A 34 1.78 -5.87 -3.31
C PHE A 34 1.54 -5.69 -4.81
N ASN A 35 2.52 -6.07 -5.64
CA ASN A 35 2.44 -6.07 -7.09
C ASN A 35 1.38 -7.03 -7.65
N ILE A 36 1.23 -8.23 -7.07
CA ILE A 36 0.23 -9.22 -7.49
C ILE A 36 -1.18 -8.73 -7.16
N ILE A 37 -1.37 -8.14 -5.96
CA ILE A 37 -2.64 -7.55 -5.57
C ILE A 37 -3.00 -6.40 -6.52
N MET A 38 -2.05 -5.50 -6.80
CA MET A 38 -2.26 -4.38 -7.73
C MET A 38 -2.62 -4.90 -9.13
N LYS A 39 -1.91 -5.90 -9.65
CA LYS A 39 -2.23 -6.53 -10.95
C LYS A 39 -3.69 -7.00 -11.02
N LYS A 40 -4.23 -7.59 -9.94
CA LYS A 40 -5.64 -8.01 -9.92
C LYS A 40 -6.59 -6.81 -9.99
N TYR A 41 -6.30 -5.72 -9.27
CA TYR A 41 -7.07 -4.48 -9.37
C TYR A 41 -7.00 -3.89 -10.78
N THR A 42 -5.81 -3.83 -11.38
CA THR A 42 -5.60 -3.34 -12.75
C THR A 42 -6.44 -4.14 -13.75
N LEU A 43 -6.44 -5.47 -13.65
CA LEU A 43 -7.23 -6.34 -14.53
C LEU A 43 -8.74 -6.16 -14.35
N LYS A 44 -9.22 -5.93 -13.11
CA LYS A 44 -10.66 -5.81 -12.82
C LYS A 44 -11.24 -4.43 -13.17
N TYR A 45 -10.50 -3.35 -12.91
CA TYR A 45 -11.04 -1.99 -12.95
C TYR A 45 -10.45 -1.10 -14.04
N SER A 46 -9.34 -1.49 -14.68
CA SER A 46 -8.73 -0.89 -15.90
C SER A 46 -8.35 0.59 -15.88
N SER A 47 -8.86 1.42 -14.97
CA SER A 47 -8.58 2.85 -14.86
C SER A 47 -8.14 3.20 -13.44
N GLU A 48 -7.19 4.12 -13.33
CA GLU A 48 -6.66 4.61 -12.06
C GLU A 48 -7.75 4.98 -11.06
N GLU A 49 -8.71 5.81 -11.47
CA GLU A 49 -9.78 6.28 -10.59
C GLU A 49 -10.59 5.12 -9.99
N ARG A 50 -11.04 4.18 -10.83
CA ARG A 50 -11.79 2.99 -10.37
C ARG A 50 -10.95 2.07 -9.49
N ILE A 51 -9.66 1.91 -9.78
CA ILE A 51 -8.74 1.12 -8.94
C ILE A 51 -8.63 1.76 -7.55
N LYS A 52 -8.30 3.06 -7.49
CA LYS A 52 -8.13 3.79 -6.24
C LYS A 52 -9.42 3.81 -5.42
N LYS A 53 -10.56 4.02 -6.08
CA LYS A 53 -11.89 3.97 -5.45
C LYS A 53 -12.18 2.59 -4.85
N ALA A 54 -11.98 1.51 -5.61
CA ALA A 54 -12.23 0.16 -5.11
C ALA A 54 -11.34 -0.22 -3.92
N ILE A 55 -10.05 0.17 -3.95
CA ILE A 55 -9.14 -0.05 -2.82
C ILE A 55 -9.61 0.76 -1.60
N PHE A 56 -9.98 2.02 -1.79
CA PHE A 56 -10.45 2.89 -0.72
C PHE A 56 -11.71 2.33 -0.04
N GLU A 57 -12.72 1.97 -0.84
CA GLU A 57 -13.97 1.38 -0.36
C GLU A 57 -13.72 0.07 0.41
N TYR A 58 -12.88 -0.82 -0.13
CA TYR A 58 -12.52 -2.06 0.55
C TYR A 58 -11.78 -1.82 1.87
N LEU A 59 -10.86 -0.85 1.94
CA LEU A 59 -10.11 -0.58 3.19
C LEU A 59 -10.96 0.11 4.26
N LYS A 60 -11.98 0.90 3.87
CA LYS A 60 -12.92 1.55 4.80
C LYS A 60 -14.00 0.60 5.32
N ASP A 61 -14.43 -0.35 4.50
CA ASP A 61 -15.45 -1.33 4.84
C ASP A 61 -15.13 -2.68 4.17
N PRO A 62 -14.20 -3.46 4.76
CA PRO A 62 -13.78 -4.72 4.17
C PRO A 62 -14.89 -5.77 4.28
N THR A 63 -15.42 -6.17 3.13
CA THR A 63 -16.38 -7.27 3.00
C THR A 63 -15.91 -8.29 1.97
N TYR A 64 -16.42 -9.53 2.04
CA TYR A 64 -15.99 -10.63 1.18
C TYR A 64 -16.24 -10.34 -0.31
N ASP A 65 -17.34 -9.65 -0.63
CA ASP A 65 -17.74 -9.23 -1.98
C ASP A 65 -16.89 -8.09 -2.54
N LYS A 66 -16.42 -7.17 -1.68
CA LYS A 66 -15.54 -6.06 -2.07
C LYS A 66 -14.09 -6.46 -2.26
N SER A 67 -13.68 -7.61 -1.71
CA SER A 67 -12.31 -8.09 -1.81
C SER A 67 -11.91 -8.43 -3.24
N ILE A 68 -10.66 -8.13 -3.59
CA ILE A 68 -10.06 -8.56 -4.86
C ILE A 68 -9.53 -10.01 -4.81
N LEU A 69 -9.49 -10.59 -3.60
CA LEU A 69 -8.98 -11.93 -3.37
C LEU A 69 -10.09 -12.98 -3.53
N PRO A 70 -9.77 -14.20 -4.03
CA PRO A 70 -10.71 -15.31 -4.09
C PRO A 70 -11.27 -15.66 -2.70
N LEU A 71 -12.51 -16.15 -2.67
CA LEU A 71 -13.19 -16.50 -1.43
C LEU A 71 -12.46 -17.58 -0.62
N GLU A 72 -11.85 -18.56 -1.31
CA GLU A 72 -11.07 -19.64 -0.69
C GLU A 72 -9.87 -19.07 0.09
N TYR A 73 -9.25 -18.02 -0.45
CA TYR A 73 -8.13 -17.34 0.20
C TYR A 73 -8.63 -16.61 1.46
N LEU A 74 -9.76 -15.91 1.37
CA LEU A 74 -10.35 -15.19 2.50
C LEU A 74 -10.86 -16.14 3.60
N LYS A 75 -11.32 -17.33 3.24
CA LYS A 75 -11.69 -18.37 4.22
C LYS A 75 -10.48 -18.88 4.99
N LYS A 76 -9.31 -18.97 4.35
CA LYS A 76 -8.08 -19.45 4.99
C LYS A 76 -7.38 -18.39 5.84
N PHE A 77 -7.29 -17.16 5.33
CA PHE A 77 -6.49 -16.09 5.93
C PHE A 77 -7.31 -15.01 6.62
N GLY A 78 -8.64 -15.09 6.52
CA GLY A 78 -9.55 -14.07 7.02
C GLY A 78 -9.66 -12.86 6.10
N ILE A 79 -10.54 -11.95 6.49
CA ILE A 79 -10.70 -10.65 5.83
C ILE A 79 -9.86 -9.58 6.54
N LYS A 80 -9.42 -8.57 5.78
CA LYS A 80 -8.66 -7.45 6.32
C LYS A 80 -9.51 -6.69 7.35
N LYS A 81 -8.90 -6.27 8.46
CA LYS A 81 -9.54 -5.32 9.39
C LYS A 81 -9.70 -3.95 8.74
N LYS A 82 -10.79 -3.27 9.07
CA LYS A 82 -11.05 -1.87 8.67
C LYS A 82 -9.84 -0.99 8.97
N SER A 83 -9.58 -0.04 8.07
CA SER A 83 -8.54 0.97 8.24
C SER A 83 -8.99 2.05 9.22
N GLU A 84 -8.12 2.38 10.17
CA GLU A 84 -8.32 3.47 11.13
C GLU A 84 -7.76 4.82 10.64
N LEU A 85 -7.16 4.85 9.44
CA LEU A 85 -6.67 6.07 8.83
C LEU A 85 -7.84 6.99 8.44
N ASP A 86 -7.64 8.29 8.60
CA ASP A 86 -8.54 9.29 8.04
C ASP A 86 -8.54 9.24 6.50
N ASP A 87 -9.60 9.76 5.90
CA ASP A 87 -9.83 9.63 4.46
C ASP A 87 -8.73 10.29 3.62
N LYS A 88 -8.14 11.39 4.08
CA LYS A 88 -7.08 12.10 3.36
C LYS A 88 -5.80 11.27 3.37
N THR A 89 -5.41 10.77 4.53
CA THR A 89 -4.22 9.93 4.67
C THR A 89 -4.38 8.62 3.90
N LEU A 90 -5.55 7.98 3.98
CA LEU A 90 -5.82 6.74 3.27
C LEU A 90 -5.72 6.92 1.75
N LYS A 91 -6.32 7.99 1.20
CA LYS A 91 -6.21 8.30 -0.23
C LYS A 91 -4.76 8.53 -0.66
N LYS A 92 -3.98 9.27 0.14
CA LYS A 92 -2.53 9.47 -0.11
C LYS A 92 -1.76 8.15 -0.12
N MET A 93 -2.04 7.24 0.81
CA MET A 93 -1.38 5.93 0.86
C MET A 93 -1.74 5.07 -0.36
N ILE A 94 -3.00 5.12 -0.81
CA ILE A 94 -3.46 4.43 -2.01
C ILE A 94 -2.80 5.00 -3.27
N ASP A 95 -2.61 6.32 -3.36
CA ASP A 95 -1.87 6.95 -4.46
C ASP A 95 -0.43 6.46 -4.53
N ILE A 96 0.27 6.43 -3.38
CA ILE A 96 1.64 5.91 -3.30
C ILE A 96 1.67 4.43 -3.71
N TYR A 97 0.73 3.63 -3.19
CA TYR A 97 0.60 2.22 -3.51
C TYR A 97 0.40 1.99 -5.01
N TYR A 98 -0.53 2.73 -5.63
CA TYR A 98 -0.80 2.66 -7.05
C TYR A 98 0.43 3.04 -7.87
N ASN A 99 1.06 4.17 -7.59
CA ASN A 99 2.22 4.64 -8.34
C ASN A 99 3.42 3.68 -8.25
N LYS A 100 3.63 3.08 -7.06
CA LYS A 100 4.75 2.16 -6.81
C LYS A 100 4.60 0.81 -7.52
N PHE A 101 3.37 0.30 -7.65
CA PHE A 101 3.14 -1.10 -8.05
C PHE A 101 2.30 -1.30 -9.31
N ASN A 102 1.59 -0.28 -9.79
CA ASN A 102 0.85 -0.40 -11.03
C ASN A 102 1.80 -0.45 -12.23
N LEU A 103 1.49 -1.26 -13.23
CA LEU A 103 2.39 -1.52 -14.36
C LEU A 103 2.49 -0.33 -15.32
N SER A 104 1.42 0.46 -15.46
CA SER A 104 1.40 1.57 -16.42
C SER A 104 2.23 2.78 -15.98
N SER A 105 2.63 2.88 -14.71
CA SER A 105 3.51 3.96 -14.23
C SER A 105 4.98 3.76 -14.60
N LYS A 106 5.33 2.64 -15.25
CA LYS A 106 6.72 2.29 -15.62
C LYS A 106 7.00 2.31 -17.13
N LEU A 107 6.02 2.69 -17.96
CA LEU A 107 6.11 2.67 -19.42
C LEU A 107 6.49 4.03 -20.06
N TYR A 108 6.90 5.00 -19.25
CA TYR A 108 7.34 6.32 -19.70
C TYR A 108 8.73 6.65 -19.19
#